data_AF-A0A8T5RTE5-F1
#
_entry.id   AF-A0A8T5RTE5-F1
#
_cell.length_a   1.000
_cell.length_b   1.000
_cell.length_c   1.000
_cell.angle_alpha   90.00
_cell.angle_beta   90.00
_cell.angle_gamma   90.00
#
_symmetry.space_group_name_H-M   'P 1'
#
loop_
_entity.id
_entity.type
_entity.pdbx_description
1 polymer ?
#
loop_
_entity_poly.entity_id
_entity_poly.type
_entity_poly.pdbx_seq_one_letter_code
_entity_poly.pdbx_strand_id
1 'polypeptide(L)'
;MLLSSFVGALSLFGAENMGKIEEITIKGLSIQMIIVNKFDLVLIAIMDKHFVKEDIRVEAVKALDMFYHLYQNEIGDCTDVSQFESFKKILYDQIVEYFNRTNGNNKEKIRDFGFFTEAIAQTRN
;
A
#
# COMPACT_ATOMS: atom_id res chain seq x y z
N MET A 1 0.09 13.39 9.45
CA MET A 1 -1.24 14.05 9.46
C MET A 1 -2.16 13.48 8.38
N LEU A 2 -1.73 13.34 7.12
CA LEU A 2 -2.56 12.75 6.05
C LEU A 2 -3.01 11.32 6.32
N LEU A 3 -2.14 10.43 6.82
CA LEU A 3 -2.50 9.03 7.10
C LEU A 3 -3.51 8.91 8.24
N SER A 4 -3.37 9.73 9.30
CA SER A 4 -4.32 9.76 10.41
C SER A 4 -5.67 10.37 9.99
N SER A 5 -5.66 11.41 9.15
CA SER A 5 -6.87 11.98 8.55
C SER A 5 -7.54 11.00 7.59
N PHE A 6 -6.76 10.19 6.89
CA PHE A 6 -7.23 9.13 6.01
C PHE A 6 -7.84 7.96 6.80
N VAL A 7 -7.18 7.47 7.85
CA VAL A 7 -7.73 6.44 8.76
C VAL A 7 -8.99 6.96 9.44
N GLY A 8 -8.99 8.24 9.85
CA GLY A 8 -10.19 8.92 10.34
C GLY A 8 -11.29 8.97 9.29
N ALA A 9 -11.00 9.35 8.05
CA ALA A 9 -11.97 9.35 6.96
C ALA A 9 -12.49 7.94 6.65
N LEU A 10 -11.63 6.92 6.63
CA LEU A 10 -12.04 5.51 6.50
C LEU A 10 -13.00 5.09 7.62
N SER A 11 -12.75 5.53 8.86
CA SER A 11 -13.65 5.27 9.99
C SER A 11 -15.01 5.95 9.84
N LEU A 12 -15.06 7.12 9.17
CA LEU A 12 -16.31 7.83 8.87
C LEU A 12 -17.18 7.12 7.83
N PHE A 13 -16.59 6.29 6.97
CA PHE A 13 -17.36 5.49 6.03
C PHE A 13 -18.10 4.31 6.68
N GLY A 14 -17.86 4.04 7.98
CA GLY A 14 -18.52 2.98 8.75
C GLY A 14 -18.07 1.57 8.34
N ALA A 15 -18.24 0.60 9.25
CA ALA A 15 -17.83 -0.79 9.02
C ALA A 15 -18.45 -1.39 7.74
N GLU A 16 -19.67 -0.96 7.38
CA GLU A 16 -20.40 -1.45 6.21
C GLU A 16 -19.83 -0.99 4.86
N ASN A 17 -19.04 0.09 4.82
CA ASN A 17 -18.47 0.60 3.57
C ASN A 17 -16.94 0.51 3.51
N MET A 18 -16.27 0.13 4.61
CA MET A 18 -14.81 -0.01 4.64
C MET A 18 -14.29 -1.03 3.61
N GLY A 19 -15.04 -2.12 3.35
CA GLY A 19 -14.72 -3.10 2.32
C GLY A 19 -15.13 -2.70 0.90
N LYS A 20 -15.84 -1.57 0.72
CA LYS A 20 -16.34 -1.10 -0.59
C LYS A 20 -15.45 -0.04 -1.23
N ILE A 21 -14.51 0.53 -0.46
CA ILE A 21 -13.58 1.53 -0.97
C ILE A 21 -12.41 0.81 -1.63
N GLU A 22 -12.37 0.82 -2.95
CA GLU A 22 -11.28 0.20 -3.73
C GLU A 22 -10.19 1.20 -4.13
N GLU A 23 -10.53 2.49 -4.23
CA GLU A 23 -9.63 3.53 -4.74
C GLU A 23 -9.91 4.90 -4.10
N ILE A 24 -8.84 5.64 -3.79
CA ILE A 24 -8.90 7.05 -3.37
C ILE A 24 -7.91 7.87 -4.21
N THR A 25 -8.38 8.97 -4.78
CA THR A 25 -7.54 9.92 -5.55
C THR A 25 -7.47 11.27 -4.85
N ILE A 26 -6.25 11.75 -4.55
CA ILE A 26 -6.01 13.07 -3.93
C ILE A 26 -5.42 14.00 -4.99
N LYS A 27 -6.27 14.80 -5.63
CA LYS A 27 -5.88 15.69 -6.74
C LYS A 27 -4.82 16.73 -6.35
N GLY A 28 -4.88 17.26 -5.12
CA GLY A 28 -3.94 18.28 -4.64
C GLY A 28 -2.52 17.79 -4.45
N LEU A 29 -2.31 16.46 -4.36
CA LEU A 29 -1.01 15.83 -4.18
C LEU A 29 -0.60 14.99 -5.39
N SER A 30 -1.44 14.88 -6.42
CA SER A 30 -1.24 13.97 -7.56
C SER A 30 -1.00 12.51 -7.13
N ILE A 31 -1.64 12.09 -6.04
CA ILE A 31 -1.51 10.75 -5.48
C ILE A 31 -2.78 9.95 -5.74
N GLN A 32 -2.59 8.66 -6.00
CA GLN A 32 -3.64 7.66 -6.04
C GLN A 32 -3.34 6.53 -5.08
N MET A 33 -4.39 6.05 -4.42
CA MET A 33 -4.35 4.96 -3.45
C MET A 33 -5.26 3.85 -3.94
N ILE A 34 -4.74 2.63 -3.92
CA ILE A 34 -5.51 1.41 -4.13
C ILE A 34 -5.63 0.72 -2.79
N ILE A 35 -6.85 0.31 -2.46
CA ILE A 35 -7.19 -0.26 -1.18
C ILE A 35 -7.70 -1.67 -1.43
N VAL A 36 -7.05 -2.63 -0.76
CA VAL A 36 -7.45 -4.03 -0.75
C VAL A 36 -7.83 -4.39 0.67
N ASN A 37 -9.04 -4.91 0.83
CA ASN A 37 -9.56 -5.39 2.11
C ASN A 37 -9.81 -6.89 1.99
N LYS A 38 -9.18 -7.69 2.86
CA LYS A 38 -9.34 -9.14 2.93
C LYS A 38 -8.83 -9.65 4.29
N PHE A 39 -9.42 -10.72 4.82
CA PHE A 39 -9.02 -11.33 6.10
C PHE A 39 -9.01 -10.37 7.29
N ASP A 40 -9.93 -9.39 7.31
CA ASP A 40 -9.95 -8.29 8.29
C ASP A 40 -8.68 -7.42 8.29
N LEU A 41 -7.90 -7.48 7.21
CA LEU A 41 -6.72 -6.67 6.96
C LEU A 41 -6.96 -5.68 5.82
N VAL A 42 -6.25 -4.56 5.88
CA VAL A 42 -6.28 -3.52 4.85
C VAL A 42 -4.86 -3.28 4.34
N LEU A 43 -4.67 -3.46 3.04
CA LEU A 43 -3.47 -3.04 2.33
C LEU A 43 -3.77 -1.80 1.51
N ILE A 44 -2.94 -0.77 1.68
CA ILE A 44 -3.04 0.49 0.95
C ILE A 44 -1.78 0.64 0.12
N ALA A 45 -1.91 0.49 -1.19
CA ALA A 45 -0.84 0.77 -2.15
C ALA A 45 -0.99 2.21 -2.61
N ILE A 46 0.05 3.02 -2.45
CA ILE A 46 0.00 4.44 -2.80
C ILE A 46 1.03 4.74 -3.89
N MET A 47 0.59 5.46 -4.91
CA MET A 47 1.35 5.68 -6.14
C MET A 47 1.11 7.07 -6.70
N ASP A 48 2.03 7.52 -7.55
CA ASP A 48 1.83 8.71 -8.38
C ASP A 48 0.63 8.50 -9.32
N LYS A 49 -0.15 9.55 -9.56
CA LYS A 49 -1.31 9.52 -10.48
C LYS A 49 -0.94 9.04 -11.89
N HIS A 50 0.27 9.33 -12.36
CA HIS A 50 0.75 8.98 -13.69
C HIS A 50 1.36 7.57 -13.76
N PHE A 51 1.37 6.84 -12.64
CA PHE A 51 1.83 5.48 -12.59
C PHE A 51 0.97 4.57 -13.47
N VAL A 52 1.60 3.68 -14.22
CA VAL A 52 0.90 2.65 -15.01
C VAL A 52 0.41 1.57 -14.05
N LYS A 53 -0.90 1.37 -13.98
CA LYS A 53 -1.57 0.54 -12.95
C LYS A 53 -1.95 -0.84 -13.45
N GLU A 54 -1.41 -1.29 -14.57
CA GLU A 54 -1.70 -2.62 -15.08
C GLU A 54 -1.42 -3.65 -13.99
N ASP A 55 -2.44 -4.47 -13.67
CA ASP A 55 -2.41 -5.53 -12.66
C ASP A 55 -1.99 -5.14 -11.23
N ILE A 56 -1.83 -3.86 -10.90
CA ILE A 56 -1.34 -3.46 -9.57
C ILE A 56 -2.28 -3.89 -8.44
N ARG A 57 -3.59 -3.93 -8.70
CA ARG A 57 -4.58 -4.44 -7.74
C ARG A 57 -4.40 -5.94 -7.51
N VAL A 58 -4.08 -6.70 -8.56
CA VAL A 58 -3.80 -8.14 -8.45
C VAL A 58 -2.56 -8.37 -7.60
N GLU A 59 -1.51 -7.58 -7.80
CA GLU A 59 -0.31 -7.64 -6.97
C GLU A 59 -0.58 -7.24 -5.51
N ALA A 60 -1.40 -6.22 -5.28
CA ALA A 60 -1.83 -5.83 -3.94
C ALA A 60 -2.63 -6.93 -3.22
N VAL A 61 -3.52 -7.66 -3.93
CA VAL A 61 -4.23 -8.83 -3.38
C VAL A 61 -3.25 -9.94 -3.03
N LYS A 62 -2.31 -10.28 -3.94
CA LYS A 62 -1.28 -11.29 -3.67
C LYS A 62 -0.42 -10.95 -2.46
N ALA A 63 -0.02 -9.69 -2.32
CA ALA A 63 0.77 -9.22 -1.19
C ALA A 63 0.03 -9.43 0.13
N LEU A 64 -1.27 -9.08 0.16
CA LEU A 64 -2.11 -9.26 1.34
C LEU A 64 -2.35 -10.74 1.66
N ASP A 65 -2.54 -11.58 0.64
CA ASP A 65 -2.65 -13.03 0.78
C ASP A 65 -1.37 -13.64 1.37
N MET A 66 -0.22 -13.24 0.85
CA MET A 66 1.08 -13.70 1.36
C MET A 66 1.31 -13.25 2.80
N PHE A 67 1.01 -11.99 3.12
CA PHE A 67 1.12 -11.48 4.48
C PHE A 67 0.26 -12.30 5.45
N TYR A 68 -1.02 -12.49 5.13
CA TYR A 68 -1.92 -13.27 5.97
C TYR A 68 -1.43 -14.71 6.14
N HIS A 69 -1.06 -15.39 5.06
CA HIS A 69 -0.62 -16.79 5.17
C HIS A 69 0.67 -16.96 5.97
N LEU A 70 1.59 -16.00 5.89
CA LEU A 70 2.84 -16.03 6.64
C LEU A 70 2.65 -15.72 8.13
N TYR A 71 1.69 -14.85 8.47
CA TYR A 71 1.59 -14.28 9.81
C TYR A 71 0.23 -14.46 10.50
N GLN A 72 -0.69 -15.27 9.96
CA GLN A 72 -2.05 -15.46 10.50
C GLN A 72 -2.07 -15.85 11.99
N ASN A 73 -1.02 -16.51 12.49
CA ASN A 73 -0.92 -16.91 13.89
C ASN A 73 -0.38 -15.78 14.79
N GLU A 74 0.36 -14.84 14.21
CA GLU A 74 1.03 -13.74 14.91
C GLU A 74 0.23 -12.42 14.86
N ILE A 75 -0.60 -12.23 13.84
CA ILE A 75 -1.34 -10.96 13.60
C ILE A 75 -2.26 -10.62 14.77
N GLY A 76 -2.96 -11.60 15.35
CA GLY A 76 -3.90 -11.38 16.45
C GLY A 76 -3.23 -10.94 17.76
N ASP A 77 -1.99 -11.39 17.99
CA ASP A 77 -1.21 -11.14 19.21
C ASP A 77 -0.06 -10.15 18.95
N CYS A 78 -0.15 -9.38 17.86
CA CYS A 78 0.88 -8.43 17.46
C CYS A 78 1.05 -7.34 18.53
N THR A 79 2.23 -7.33 19.16
CA THR A 79 2.65 -6.32 20.13
C THR A 79 3.64 -5.33 19.54
N ASP A 80 4.34 -5.71 18.45
CA ASP A 80 5.30 -4.88 17.74
C ASP A 80 5.32 -5.23 16.24
N VAL A 81 5.25 -4.21 15.40
CA VAL A 81 5.30 -4.31 13.93
C VAL A 81 6.66 -4.84 13.45
N SER A 82 7.72 -4.71 14.26
CA SER A 82 9.05 -5.26 13.95
C SER A 82 9.05 -6.79 13.74
N GLN A 83 8.02 -7.49 14.22
CA GLN A 83 7.83 -8.93 14.00
C GLN A 83 7.65 -9.26 12.50
N PHE A 84 7.25 -8.30 11.67
CA PHE A 84 7.00 -8.48 10.24
C PHE A 84 8.12 -7.93 9.35
N GLU A 85 9.30 -7.60 9.90
CA GLU A 85 10.43 -7.06 9.11
C GLU A 85 10.83 -7.97 7.94
N SER A 86 10.73 -9.29 8.10
CA SER A 86 11.01 -10.24 7.03
C SER A 86 10.08 -10.09 5.83
N PHE A 87 8.85 -9.63 6.04
CA PHE A 87 7.91 -9.35 4.97
C PHE A 87 8.36 -8.20 4.07
N LYS A 88 9.12 -7.23 4.60
CA LYS A 88 9.60 -6.09 3.79
C LYS A 88 10.44 -6.56 2.61
N LYS A 89 11.27 -7.59 2.81
CA LYS A 89 12.07 -8.19 1.73
C LYS A 89 11.19 -8.85 0.69
N ILE A 90 10.22 -9.64 1.14
CA ILE A 90 9.26 -10.33 0.27
C ILE A 90 8.47 -9.33 -0.58
N LEU A 91 7.97 -8.28 0.06
CA LEU A 91 7.23 -7.20 -0.60
C LEU A 91 8.11 -6.46 -1.62
N TYR A 92 9.36 -6.15 -1.26
CA TYR A 92 10.32 -5.54 -2.18
C TYR A 92 10.58 -6.41 -3.41
N ASP A 93 10.82 -7.71 -3.22
CA ASP A 93 11.07 -8.64 -4.32
C ASP A 93 9.85 -8.71 -5.26
N GLN A 94 8.62 -8.72 -4.72
CA GLN A 94 7.38 -8.66 -5.50
C GLN A 94 7.27 -7.36 -6.32
N ILE A 95 7.60 -6.22 -5.73
CA ILE A 95 7.57 -4.92 -6.42
C ILE A 95 8.58 -4.90 -7.58
N VAL A 96 9.79 -5.42 -7.35
CA VAL A 96 10.81 -5.54 -8.40
C VAL A 96 10.32 -6.44 -9.53
N GLU A 97 9.72 -7.59 -9.21
CA GLU A 97 9.15 -8.50 -10.20
C GLU A 97 8.04 -7.83 -11.02
N TYR A 98 7.15 -7.09 -10.35
CA TYR A 98 6.11 -6.30 -10.99
C TYR A 98 6.70 -5.32 -12.01
N PHE A 99 7.68 -4.50 -11.59
CA PHE A 99 8.33 -3.55 -12.47
C PHE A 99 9.05 -4.21 -13.63
N ASN A 100 9.69 -5.36 -13.42
CA ASN A 100 10.36 -6.09 -14.50
C ASN A 100 9.36 -6.60 -15.55
N ARG A 101 8.15 -6.99 -15.13
CA ARG A 101 7.07 -7.41 -16.04
C ARG A 101 6.46 -6.24 -16.80
N THR A 102 6.21 -5.10 -16.14
CA THR A 102 5.52 -3.96 -16.74
C THR A 102 6.44 -3.03 -17.53
N ASN A 103 7.72 -2.91 -17.16
CA ASN A 103 8.67 -1.97 -17.78
C ASN A 103 9.54 -2.61 -18.87
N GLY A 104 8.96 -3.42 -19.76
CA GLY A 104 9.68 -4.12 -20.85
C GLY A 104 10.62 -3.30 -21.74
N ASN A 105 10.81 -1.98 -21.54
CA ASN A 105 11.91 -1.19 -22.11
C ASN A 105 12.32 0.11 -21.37
N ASN A 106 11.79 0.45 -20.18
CA ASN A 106 12.16 1.70 -19.49
C ASN A 106 12.67 1.44 -18.07
N LYS A 107 14.00 1.39 -17.92
CA LYS A 107 14.73 1.34 -16.65
C LYS A 107 14.70 2.71 -15.94
N GLU A 108 13.52 3.29 -15.73
CA GLU A 108 13.43 4.36 -14.75
C GLU A 108 13.59 3.73 -13.37
N LYS A 109 14.70 4.11 -12.73
CA LYS A 109 15.12 3.66 -11.40
C LYS A 109 13.91 3.64 -10.48
N ILE A 110 13.67 2.50 -9.85
CA ILE A 110 12.83 2.38 -8.65
C ILE A 110 13.37 3.41 -7.66
N ARG A 111 12.81 4.62 -7.69
CA ARG A 111 13.17 5.68 -6.76
C ARG A 111 12.53 5.30 -5.45
N ASP A 112 13.38 5.27 -4.44
CA ASP A 112 13.11 4.98 -3.04
C ASP A 112 11.66 5.22 -2.59
N PHE A 113 11.19 4.31 -1.73
CA PHE A 113 10.04 4.45 -0.83
C PHE A 113 10.04 5.74 0.02
N GLY A 114 11.04 6.62 -0.13
CA GLY A 114 11.16 7.94 0.47
C GLY A 114 10.10 8.96 0.01
N PHE A 115 9.25 8.65 -0.97
CA PHE A 115 8.15 9.53 -1.36
C PHE A 115 7.17 9.81 -0.21
N PHE A 116 6.92 8.86 0.69
CA PHE A 116 6.13 9.14 1.90
C PHE A 116 6.91 9.97 2.91
N THR A 117 8.20 9.73 3.06
CA THR A 117 9.05 10.54 3.92
C THR A 117 9.07 11.99 3.44
N GLU A 118 9.14 12.23 2.14
CA GLU A 118 9.11 13.56 1.53
C GLU A 118 7.71 14.21 1.55
N ALA A 119 6.65 13.49 1.18
CA ALA A 119 5.29 14.02 1.23
C ALA A 119 4.82 14.32 2.66
N ILE A 120 5.27 13.52 3.65
CA ILE A 120 5.08 13.80 5.07
C ILE A 120 6.00 14.93 5.55
N ALA A 121 7.22 15.06 5.03
CA ALA A 121 8.12 16.17 5.36
C ALA A 121 7.60 17.52 4.82
N GLN A 122 7.05 17.56 3.62
CA GLN A 122 6.48 18.77 3.01
C GLN A 122 5.21 19.28 3.70
N THR A 123 4.56 18.45 4.52
CA THR A 123 3.38 18.84 5.32
C THR A 123 3.73 19.25 6.76
N ARG A 124 5.02 19.24 7.13
CA ARG A 124 5.52 19.71 8.43
C ARG A 124 6.05 21.16 8.43
N ASN A 125 6.09 21.81 7.27
CA ASN A 125 6.42 23.23 7.12
C ASN A 125 5.18 24.06 6.79
#